data_AF-S9SJQ6-F1
#
_entry.id   AF-S9SJQ6-F1
#
_cell.length_a   1.000
_cell.length_b   1.000
_cell.length_c   1.000
_cell.angle_alpha   90.00
_cell.angle_beta   90.00
_cell.angle_gamma   90.00
#
_symmetry.space_group_name_H-M   'P 1'
#
loop_
_entity.id
_entity.type
_entity.pdbx_description
1 polymer ?
#
loop_
_entity_poly.entity_id
_entity_poly.type
_entity_poly.pdbx_seq_one_letter_code
_entity_poly.pdbx_strand_id
1 'polypeptide(L)'
;MDDTFVWGIFVADSSKPFPNFFPVGLFTTRELAINQIEAMPRDNNYQLLRMPINKDFSYFHKKSGKLVGMDAIHHEHFHYKDESN
;
A
#
# COMPACT_ATOMS: atom_id res chain seq x y z
N MET A 1 -8.50 -1.25 23.20
CA MET A 1 -7.90 -2.33 22.41
C MET A 1 -6.74 -1.70 21.68
N ASP A 2 -5.53 -2.20 21.89
CA ASP A 2 -4.37 -1.67 21.18
C ASP A 2 -4.57 -1.84 19.67
N ASP A 3 -4.39 -0.75 18.94
CA ASP A 3 -4.41 -0.78 17.49
C ASP A 3 -3.21 -1.61 17.01
N THR A 4 -3.45 -2.91 16.80
CA THR A 4 -2.45 -3.82 16.24
C THR A 4 -2.44 -3.65 14.72
N PHE A 5 -1.27 -3.38 14.15
CA PHE A 5 -1.09 -3.17 12.72
C PHE A 5 0.23 -3.77 12.23
N VAL A 6 0.31 -3.98 10.92
CA VAL A 6 1.54 -4.27 10.19
C VAL A 6 1.72 -3.26 9.08
N TRP A 7 2.94 -3.15 8.59
CA TRP A 7 3.31 -2.30 7.47
C TRP A 7 3.37 -3.15 6.21
N GLY A 8 2.45 -2.91 5.28
CA GLY A 8 2.37 -3.63 4.01
C GLY A 8 2.99 -2.83 2.88
N ILE A 9 3.94 -3.42 2.15
CA ILE A 9 4.47 -2.86 0.92
C ILE A 9 3.62 -3.36 -0.23
N PHE A 10 3.23 -2.45 -1.12
CA PHE A 10 2.53 -2.73 -2.36
C PHE A 10 3.27 -2.09 -3.53
N VAL A 11 3.31 -2.79 -4.66
CA VAL A 11 3.79 -2.23 -5.91
C VAL A 11 2.61 -1.66 -6.70
N ALA A 12 2.78 -0.45 -7.22
CA ALA A 12 1.81 0.23 -8.08
C ALA A 12 2.35 0.27 -9.52
N ASP A 13 1.82 -0.61 -10.38
CA ASP A 13 2.22 -0.74 -11.77
C ASP A 13 1.37 0.17 -12.67
N SER A 14 1.81 1.41 -12.87
CA SER A 14 1.11 2.38 -13.73
C SER A 14 1.03 1.96 -15.21
N SER A 15 1.76 0.94 -15.65
CA SER A 15 1.77 0.50 -17.06
C SER A 15 0.63 -0.45 -17.44
N LYS A 16 -0.14 -0.95 -16.45
CA LYS A 16 -1.19 -1.93 -16.67
C LYS A 16 -2.58 -1.40 -16.30
N PRO A 17 -3.64 -1.83 -17.01
CA PRO A 17 -5.01 -1.64 -16.54
C PRO A 17 -5.23 -2.42 -15.24
N PHE A 18 -6.24 -2.03 -14.46
CA PHE A 18 -6.60 -2.70 -13.22
C PHE A 18 -6.85 -4.21 -13.43
N PRO A 19 -6.33 -5.10 -12.56
CA PRO A 19 -5.58 -4.83 -11.34
C PRO A 19 -4.11 -4.46 -11.60
N ASN A 20 -3.63 -3.42 -10.91
CA ASN A 20 -2.27 -2.90 -11.06
C ASN A 20 -1.61 -2.56 -9.71
N PHE A 21 -2.16 -3.10 -8.63
CA PHE A 21 -1.71 -2.87 -7.26
C PHE A 21 -1.56 -4.22 -6.56
N PHE A 22 -0.32 -4.59 -6.21
CA PHE A 22 -0.02 -5.95 -5.77
C PHE A 22 0.78 -5.96 -4.46
N PRO A 23 0.49 -6.86 -3.51
CA PRO A 23 1.23 -6.97 -2.26
C PRO A 23 2.64 -7.50 -2.51
N VAL A 24 3.62 -6.95 -1.78
CA VAL A 24 5.03 -7.33 -1.84
C VAL A 24 5.47 -7.99 -0.54
N GLY A 25 5.11 -7.41 0.61
CA GLY A 25 5.54 -7.92 1.92
C GLY A 25 4.84 -7.24 3.09
N LEU A 26 4.88 -7.88 4.26
CA LEU A 26 4.30 -7.40 5.52
C LEU A 26 5.38 -7.35 6.60
N PHE A 27 5.45 -6.25 7.33
CA PHE A 27 6.49 -5.97 8.31
C PHE A 27 5.89 -5.50 9.63
N THR A 28 6.56 -5.83 10.73
CA THR A 28 6.11 -5.45 12.07
C THR A 28 6.37 -3.98 12.40
N THR A 29 7.38 -3.36 11.76
CA THR A 29 7.72 -1.95 11.95
C THR A 29 7.85 -1.22 10.61
N ARG A 30 7.76 0.12 10.65
CA ARG A 30 7.86 0.98 9.47
C ARG A 30 9.27 0.94 8.91
N GLU A 31 10.26 0.93 9.80
CA GLU A 31 11.68 0.95 9.48
C GLU A 31 12.09 -0.31 8.70
N LEU A 32 11.59 -1.49 9.09
CA LEU A 32 11.84 -2.73 8.36
C LEU A 32 11.26 -2.67 6.94
N ALA A 33 10.05 -2.12 6.80
CA ALA A 33 9.42 -1.97 5.50
C ALA A 33 10.18 -0.96 4.61
N ILE A 34 10.64 0.17 5.17
CA ILE A 34 11.41 1.17 4.42
C ILE A 34 12.76 0.60 3.97
N ASN A 35 13.50 -0.06 4.86
CA ASN A 35 14.76 -0.70 4.50
C ASN A 35 14.55 -1.71 3.35
N GLN A 36 13.42 -2.41 3.34
CA GLN A 36 13.07 -3.28 2.22
C GLN A 36 12.78 -2.49 0.94
N ILE A 37 11.99 -1.41 0.99
CA ILE A 37 11.71 -0.55 -0.18
C ILE A 37 13.02 0.00 -0.77
N GLU A 38 13.94 0.47 0.06
CA GLU A 38 15.23 1.02 -0.37
C GLU A 38 16.11 -0.01 -1.09
N ALA A 39 15.95 -1.30 -0.76
CA ALA A 39 16.64 -2.41 -1.40
C ALA A 39 15.93 -2.96 -2.65
N MET A 40 14.73 -2.48 -2.96
CA MET A 40 13.96 -2.93 -4.13
C MET A 40 14.35 -2.19 -5.42
N PRO A 41 14.04 -2.78 -6.60
CA PRO A 41 14.22 -2.10 -7.88
C PRO A 41 13.52 -0.73 -7.93
N ARG A 42 14.17 0.28 -8.53
CA ARG A 42 13.62 1.65 -8.64
C ARG A 42 12.81 1.89 -9.92
N ASP A 43 12.45 0.83 -10.63
CA ASP A 43 11.69 0.87 -11.89
C ASP A 43 10.17 0.91 -11.66
N ASN A 44 9.72 0.83 -10.42
CA ASN A 44 8.32 0.84 -10.01
C ASN A 44 8.07 1.85 -8.89
N ASN A 45 6.81 2.30 -8.78
CA ASN A 45 6.35 3.06 -7.63
C ASN A 45 5.87 2.07 -6.55
N TYR A 46 6.12 2.41 -5.29
CA TYR A 46 5.69 1.62 -4.15
C TYR A 46 4.75 2.43 -3.26
N GLN A 47 3.86 1.73 -2.58
CA GLN A 47 3.07 2.28 -1.49
C GLN A 47 3.30 1.47 -0.24
N LEU A 48 3.45 2.18 0.88
CA LEU A 48 3.57 1.60 2.20
C LEU A 48 2.29 1.89 2.97
N LEU A 49 1.61 0.85 3.43
CA LEU A 49 0.30 0.93 4.06
C LEU A 49 0.37 0.46 5.51
N ARG A 50 -0.25 1.20 6.44
CA ARG A 50 -0.45 0.74 7.82
C ARG A 50 -1.71 -0.12 7.92
N MET A 51 -1.55 -1.42 7.73
CA MET A 51 -2.64 -2.40 7.66
C MET A 51 -3.09 -2.81 9.07
N PRO A 52 -4.35 -2.57 9.47
CA PRO A 52 -4.84 -3.02 10.77
C PRO A 52 -5.06 -4.53 10.79
N ILE A 53 -4.75 -5.17 11.92
CA ILE A 53 -5.00 -6.61 12.15
C ILE A 53 -6.37 -6.77 12.82
N ASN A 54 -7.15 -7.75 12.36
CA ASN A 54 -8.48 -8.10 12.88
C ASN A 54 -9.49 -6.92 12.85
N LYS A 55 -9.33 -6.00 11.91
CA LYS A 55 -10.28 -4.91 11.68
C LYS A 55 -10.73 -4.89 10.23
N ASP A 56 -12.01 -4.70 10.02
CA ASP A 56 -12.57 -4.39 8.70
C ASP A 56 -12.27 -2.91 8.38
N PHE A 57 -11.71 -2.67 7.21
CA PHE A 57 -11.41 -1.35 6.67
C PHE A 57 -12.05 -1.13 5.30
N SER A 58 -13.05 -1.94 4.97
CA SER A 58 -13.86 -1.76 3.78
C SER A 58 -14.72 -0.50 3.90
N TYR A 59 -14.93 0.14 2.76
CA TYR A 59 -15.78 1.31 2.60
C TYR A 59 -16.77 1.04 1.47
N PHE A 60 -18.05 1.26 1.75
CA PHE A 60 -19.11 1.13 0.76
C PHE A 60 -19.34 2.48 0.07
N HIS A 61 -18.88 2.60 -1.17
CA HIS A 61 -19.02 3.85 -1.93
C HIS A 61 -20.47 4.00 -2.46
N LYS A 62 -21.28 4.75 -1.72
CA LYS A 62 -22.74 4.90 -1.94
C LYS A 62 -23.13 5.30 -3.38
N LYS A 63 -22.32 6.10 -4.06
CA LYS A 63 -22.62 6.56 -5.44
C LYS A 63 -22.39 5.49 -6.50
N SER A 64 -21.41 4.61 -6.30
CA SER A 64 -21.08 3.55 -7.28
C SER A 64 -21.64 2.19 -6.89
N GLY A 65 -22.13 2.02 -5.66
CA GLY A 65 -22.61 0.76 -5.13
C GLY A 65 -21.51 -0.29 -4.94
N LYS A 66 -20.23 0.12 -4.98
CA LYS A 66 -19.08 -0.79 -4.88
C LYS A 66 -18.57 -0.84 -3.45
N LEU A 67 -18.26 -2.05 -2.99
CA LEU A 67 -17.41 -2.26 -1.82
C LEU A 67 -15.96 -2.03 -2.27
N VAL A 68 -15.32 -1.03 -1.69
CA VAL A 68 -13.91 -0.70 -1.91
C VAL A 68 -13.16 -0.83 -0.59
N GLY A 69 -11.83 -0.95 -0.62
CA GLY A 69 -11.01 -0.93 0.58
C GLY A 69 -10.34 0.42 0.79
N MET A 70 -9.56 0.53 1.87
CA MET A 70 -8.50 1.53 2.10
C MET A 70 -8.94 2.93 2.57
N ASP A 71 -10.22 3.14 2.92
CA ASP A 71 -10.73 4.46 3.32
C ASP A 71 -10.11 4.99 4.63
N ALA A 72 -9.68 4.07 5.52
CA ALA A 72 -9.09 4.40 6.82
C ALA A 72 -7.65 3.90 7.00
N ILE A 73 -6.98 3.50 5.91
CA ILE A 73 -5.61 3.01 5.97
C ILE A 73 -4.66 4.21 5.72
N HIS A 74 -3.63 4.34 6.57
CA HIS A 74 -2.57 5.32 6.34
C HIS A 74 -1.65 4.85 5.22
N HIS A 75 -1.38 5.71 4.25
CA HIS A 75 -0.58 5.40 3.05
C HIS A 75 0.59 6.36 2.91
N GLU A 76 1.74 5.82 2.53
CA GLU A 76 2.92 6.58 2.12
C GLU A 76 3.30 6.17 0.69
N HIS A 77 3.64 7.15 -0.13
CA HIS A 77 3.97 6.94 -1.54
C HIS A 77 5.46 7.09 -1.78
N PHE A 78 6.06 6.11 -2.45
CA PHE A 78 7.46 6.09 -2.87
C PHE A 78 7.50 6.12 -4.39
N HIS A 79 7.77 7.30 -4.94
CA HIS A 79 7.81 7.56 -6.38
C HIS A 79 9.25 7.43 -6.88
N TYR A 80 9.57 6.33 -7.54
CA TYR A 80 10.88 6.14 -8.18
C TYR A 80 10.81 6.24 -9.70
N LYS A 81 9.68 5.85 -10.29
CA LYS A 81 9.50 5.86 -11.74
C LYS A 81 9.29 7.28 -12.29
N ASP A 82 8.81 8.20 -11.47
CA ASP A 82 8.46 9.57 -11.88
C ASP A 82 9.66 10.56 -11.83
N GLU A 83 10.83 10.14 -11.31
CA GLU A 83 12.04 10.98 -11.22
C GLU A 83 12.89 10.98 -12.50
N SER A 84 12.42 10.37 -13.60
CA SER A 84 13.16 10.24 -14.86
C SER A 84 12.65 11.12 -16.02
N ASN A 85 11.93 12.22 -15.71
CA ASN A 85 11.59 13.26 -16.69
C ASN A 85 12.47 14.50 -16.56
#